data_AF-A0A9J7K4J8-F1
#
_entry.id   AF-A0A9J7K4J8-F1
#
_cell.length_a   1.000
_cell.length_b   1.000
_cell.length_c   1.000
_cell.angle_alpha   90.00
_cell.angle_beta   90.00
_cell.angle_gamma   90.00
#
_symmetry.space_group_name_H-M   'P 1'
#
loop_
_entity.id
_entity.type
_entity.pdbx_description
1 polymer ?
#
loop_
_entity_poly.entity_id
_entity_poly.type
_entity_poly.pdbx_seq_one_letter_code
_entity_poly.pdbx_strand_id
1 'polypeptide(L)'
;MSSAVGPRGPRPPTVPPPMQELPDLSHLTEEERNIIMAVMDRQKEEEEKEEAMLKRLHQQFESYKEQVRKIGEEARRYQGEHKDDAPTCGICHKTKFADGCGHLCSYCRTKFCARCGGRVSLRSNNEDKVVRIHAFFSMI
;
A
#
# COMPACT_ATOMS: atom_id res chain seq x y z
N MET A 1 2.56 13.49 -36.52
CA MET A 1 3.09 12.32 -35.79
C MET A 1 3.23 12.74 -34.33
N SER A 2 2.33 12.30 -33.46
CA SER A 2 2.31 12.71 -32.04
C SER A 2 2.67 11.50 -31.18
N SER A 3 3.87 11.50 -30.60
CA SER A 3 4.35 10.40 -29.76
C SER A 3 3.92 10.63 -28.32
N ALA A 4 3.15 9.67 -27.79
CA ALA A 4 2.66 9.63 -26.42
C ALA A 4 3.82 9.43 -25.41
N VAL A 5 3.86 10.28 -24.40
CA VAL A 5 4.71 10.11 -23.22
C VAL A 5 4.05 9.11 -22.27
N GLY A 6 4.64 7.92 -22.15
CA GLY A 6 4.21 6.89 -21.22
C GLY A 6 4.56 7.22 -19.75
N PRO A 7 3.99 6.47 -18.78
CA PRO A 7 4.17 6.75 -17.35
C PRO A 7 5.61 6.40 -16.93
N ARG A 8 6.29 7.38 -16.30
CA ARG A 8 7.62 7.17 -15.72
C ARG A 8 7.51 6.22 -14.53
N GLY A 9 8.10 5.03 -14.64
CA GLY A 9 8.24 4.09 -13.53
C GLY A 9 9.12 4.66 -12.39
N PRO A 10 9.13 4.01 -11.21
CA PRO A 10 9.91 4.46 -10.07
C PRO A 10 11.39 4.52 -10.42
N ARG A 11 12.02 5.66 -10.15
CA ARG A 11 13.46 5.86 -10.35
C ARG A 11 14.22 4.90 -9.42
N PRO A 12 15.20 4.12 -9.92
CA PRO A 12 16.01 3.28 -9.05
C PRO A 12 16.74 4.13 -7.99
N PRO A 13 17.00 3.57 -6.80
CA PRO A 13 17.76 4.27 -5.77
C PRO A 13 19.12 4.65 -6.33
N THR A 14 19.48 5.92 -6.17
CA THR A 14 20.79 6.41 -6.61
C THR A 14 21.82 5.80 -5.66
N VAL A 15 22.57 4.82 -6.16
CA VAL A 15 23.72 4.27 -5.45
C VAL A 15 24.71 5.44 -5.26
N PRO A 16 25.08 5.82 -4.03
CA PRO A 16 26.11 6.83 -3.83
C PRO A 16 27.40 6.32 -4.50
N PRO A 17 28.13 7.18 -5.22
CA PRO A 17 29.34 6.77 -5.92
C PRO A 17 30.31 6.14 -4.91
N PRO A 18 31.01 5.04 -5.29
CA PRO A 18 32.03 4.47 -4.43
C PRO A 18 33.08 5.55 -4.16
N MET A 19 33.32 5.83 -2.88
CA MET A 19 34.36 6.78 -2.48
C MET A 19 35.68 6.35 -3.12
N GLN A 20 36.23 7.26 -3.91
CA GLN A 20 37.44 7.03 -4.69
C GLN A 20 38.63 6.82 -3.76
N GLU A 21 39.54 5.92 -4.17
CA GLU A 21 40.84 5.66 -3.51
C GLU A 21 41.53 6.98 -3.13
N LEU A 22 42.23 6.95 -1.99
CA LEU A 22 42.87 8.11 -1.38
C LEU A 22 43.55 9.02 -2.43
N PRO A 23 43.29 10.34 -2.42
CA PRO A 23 43.98 11.27 -3.30
C PRO A 23 45.49 11.22 -3.02
N ASP A 24 46.31 11.18 -4.07
CA ASP A 24 47.77 11.14 -3.90
C ASP A 24 48.28 12.47 -3.30
N LEU A 25 48.92 12.37 -2.13
CA LEU A 25 49.43 13.50 -1.35
C LEU A 25 50.94 13.71 -1.51
N SER A 26 51.57 13.05 -2.50
CA SER A 26 53.02 13.11 -2.78
C SER A 26 53.58 14.51 -3.04
N HIS A 27 52.72 15.51 -3.33
CA HIS A 27 53.10 16.88 -3.64
C HIS A 27 53.11 17.85 -2.43
N LEU A 28 52.66 17.40 -1.26
CA LEU A 28 52.41 18.28 -0.12
C LEU A 28 53.52 18.16 0.94
N THR A 29 53.76 19.25 1.68
CA THR A 29 54.65 19.17 2.85
C THR A 29 54.04 18.24 3.90
N GLU A 30 54.87 17.73 4.82
CA GLU A 30 54.43 16.76 5.81
C GLU A 30 53.34 17.35 6.73
N GLU A 31 53.38 18.66 6.99
CA GLU A 31 52.36 19.40 7.73
C GLU A 31 51.03 19.47 6.98
N GLU A 32 51.06 19.82 5.68
CA GLU A 32 49.85 19.91 4.85
C GLU A 32 49.20 18.52 4.67
N ARG A 33 50.02 17.48 4.49
CA ARG A 33 49.55 16.08 4.42
C ARG A 33 48.84 15.66 5.70
N ASN A 34 49.39 15.99 6.87
CA ASN A 34 48.80 15.65 8.16
C ASN A 34 47.45 16.35 8.39
N ILE A 35 47.33 17.62 7.98
CA ILE A 35 46.07 18.37 8.08
C ILE A 35 44.99 17.72 7.20
N ILE A 36 45.33 17.34 5.97
CA ILE A 36 44.39 16.70 5.04
C ILE A 36 43.95 15.33 5.58
N MET A 37 44.87 14.51 6.08
CA MET A 37 44.53 13.21 6.67
C MET A 37 43.54 13.35 7.82
N ALA A 38 43.76 14.33 8.72
CA ALA A 38 42.86 14.58 9.85
C ALA A 38 41.46 15.06 9.43
N VAL A 39 41.33 15.78 8.31
CA VAL A 39 40.03 16.15 7.74
C VAL A 39 39.32 14.90 7.20
N MET A 40 40.05 14.05 6.47
CA MET A 40 39.50 12.82 5.89
C MET A 40 39.03 11.83 6.96
N ASP A 41 39.79 11.70 8.06
CA ASP A 41 39.39 10.84 9.17
C ASP A 41 38.09 11.32 9.83
N ARG A 42 37.93 12.63 10.04
CA ARG A 42 36.67 13.19 10.56
C ARG A 42 35.50 12.98 9.60
N GLN A 43 35.72 13.16 8.29
CA GLN A 43 34.70 12.88 7.28
C GLN A 43 34.26 11.42 7.31
N LYS A 44 35.23 10.49 7.38
CA LYS A 44 34.96 9.07 7.48
C LYS A 44 34.18 8.70 8.75
N GLU A 45 34.50 9.32 9.88
CA GLU A 45 33.76 9.12 11.14
C GLU A 45 32.32 9.63 11.04
N GLU A 46 32.10 10.79 10.40
CA GLU A 46 30.76 11.32 10.15
C GLU A 46 29.94 10.41 9.22
N GLU A 47 30.55 9.89 8.15
CA GLU A 47 29.91 8.95 7.23
C GLU A 47 29.57 7.61 7.90
N GLU A 48 30.47 7.05 8.72
CA GLU A 48 30.19 5.82 9.47
C GLU A 48 29.02 6.02 10.45
N LYS A 49 28.95 7.20 11.08
CA LYS A 49 27.84 7.56 11.97
C LYS A 49 26.53 7.71 11.21
N GLU A 50 26.54 8.31 10.02
CA GLU A 50 25.37 8.41 9.15
C GLU A 50 24.91 7.02 8.66
N GLU A 51 25.85 6.17 8.22
CA GLU A 51 25.55 4.82 7.78
C GLU A 51 24.96 3.98 8.93
N ALA A 52 25.48 4.12 10.14
CA ALA A 52 24.95 3.47 11.34
C ALA A 52 23.51 3.95 11.65
N MET A 53 23.23 5.24 11.51
CA MET A 53 21.88 5.79 11.67
C MET A 53 20.92 5.21 10.62
N LEU A 54 21.32 5.21 9.34
CA LEU A 54 20.52 4.67 8.24
C LEU A 54 20.20 3.19 8.42
N LYS A 55 21.18 2.39 8.87
CA LYS A 55 20.99 0.96 9.18
C LYS A 55 19.97 0.76 10.29
N ARG A 56 20.05 1.56 11.38
CA ARG A 56 19.06 1.50 12.48
C ARG A 56 17.66 1.85 11.99
N LEU A 57 17.52 2.90 11.19
CA LEU A 57 16.22 3.32 10.68
C LEU A 57 15.60 2.26 9.75
N HIS A 58 16.40 1.65 8.88
CA HIS A 58 15.96 0.52 8.04
C HIS A 58 15.47 -0.66 8.88
N GLN A 59 16.21 -1.03 9.94
CA GLN A 59 15.79 -2.10 10.84
C GLN A 59 14.46 -1.77 11.55
N GLN A 60 14.29 -0.53 12.01
CA GLN A 60 13.02 -0.08 12.59
C GLN A 60 11.87 -0.16 11.59
N PHE A 61 12.11 0.23 10.33
CA PHE A 61 11.07 0.18 9.30
C PHE A 61 10.66 -1.26 8.96
N GLU A 62 11.62 -2.18 8.78
CA GLU A 62 11.32 -3.59 8.52
C GLU A 62 10.61 -4.25 9.72
N SER A 63 11.02 -3.94 10.95
CA SER A 63 10.34 -4.40 12.15
C SER A 63 8.89 -3.87 12.23
N TYR A 64 8.69 -2.59 11.94
CA TYR A 64 7.36 -1.98 11.93
C TYR A 64 6.45 -2.57 10.84
N LYS A 65 6.98 -2.78 9.64
CA LYS A 65 6.27 -3.44 8.53
C LYS A 65 5.83 -4.86 8.92
N GLU A 66 6.69 -5.60 9.58
CA GLU A 66 6.37 -6.93 10.10
C GLU A 66 5.30 -6.88 11.20
N GLN A 67 5.37 -5.90 12.10
CA GLN A 67 4.35 -5.66 13.12
C GLN A 67 2.98 -5.36 12.49
N VAL A 68 2.93 -4.50 11.48
CA VAL A 68 1.69 -4.19 10.74
C VAL A 68 1.14 -5.44 10.04
N ARG A 69 2.00 -6.24 9.40
CA ARG A 69 1.61 -7.52 8.78
C ARG A 69 0.99 -8.45 9.82
N LYS A 70 1.64 -8.60 10.98
CA LYS A 70 1.15 -9.43 12.09
C LYS A 70 -0.21 -8.98 12.60
N ILE A 71 -0.41 -7.68 12.81
CA ILE A 71 -1.71 -7.11 13.22
C ILE A 71 -2.78 -7.41 12.18
N GLY A 72 -2.45 -7.27 10.89
CA GLY A 72 -3.37 -7.61 9.79
C GLY A 72 -3.77 -9.10 9.79
N GLU A 73 -2.83 -10.00 10.06
CA GLU A 73 -3.10 -11.44 10.17
C GLU A 73 -3.90 -11.79 11.41
N GLU A 74 -3.56 -11.23 12.58
CA GLU A 74 -4.31 -11.42 13.83
C GLU A 74 -5.75 -10.93 13.68
N ALA A 75 -5.97 -9.77 13.05
CA ALA A 75 -7.31 -9.26 12.74
C ALA A 75 -8.08 -10.22 11.82
N ARG A 76 -7.42 -10.85 10.84
CA ARG A 76 -8.06 -11.86 9.97
C ARG A 76 -8.35 -13.17 10.71
N ARG A 77 -7.48 -13.61 11.62
CA ARG A 77 -7.72 -14.82 12.44
C ARG A 77 -8.86 -14.59 13.42
N TYR A 78 -8.91 -13.45 14.11
CA TYR A 78 -10.03 -13.10 15.00
C TYR A 78 -11.37 -12.96 14.24
N GLN A 79 -11.34 -12.53 12.97
CA GLN A 79 -12.54 -12.53 12.13
C GLN A 79 -12.88 -13.91 11.54
N GLY A 80 -11.87 -14.77 11.33
CA GLY A 80 -12.02 -16.11 10.75
C GLY A 80 -12.45 -17.19 11.76
N GLU A 81 -12.12 -17.04 13.04
CA GLU A 81 -12.49 -18.02 14.09
C GLU A 81 -13.95 -17.89 14.57
N HIS A 82 -14.68 -16.84 14.15
CA HIS A 82 -16.02 -16.57 14.71
C HIS A 82 -17.14 -16.27 13.69
N LYS A 83 -16.99 -16.61 12.41
CA LYS A 83 -18.09 -16.45 11.44
C LYS A 83 -18.18 -17.65 10.52
N ASP A 84 -19.30 -18.37 10.65
CA ASP A 84 -19.92 -19.19 9.61
C ASP A 84 -19.53 -18.69 8.21
N ASP A 85 -19.17 -19.60 7.31
CA ASP A 85 -18.95 -19.38 5.87
C ASP A 85 -20.11 -18.68 5.13
N ALA A 86 -21.17 -18.32 5.86
CA ALA A 86 -22.31 -17.55 5.40
C ALA A 86 -21.88 -16.17 4.86
N PRO A 87 -22.07 -15.90 3.55
CA PRO A 87 -21.72 -14.62 2.95
C PRO A 87 -22.49 -13.48 3.62
N THR A 88 -21.86 -12.32 3.81
CA THR A 88 -22.50 -11.13 4.39
C THR A 88 -22.93 -10.12 3.32
N CYS A 89 -23.88 -9.25 3.66
CA CYS A 89 -24.32 -8.15 2.80
C CYS A 89 -23.17 -7.19 2.49
N GLY A 90 -22.82 -7.02 1.22
CA GLY A 90 -21.72 -6.16 0.77
C GLY A 90 -21.97 -4.65 0.94
N ILE A 91 -23.16 -4.26 1.42
CA ILE A 91 -23.53 -2.86 1.69
C ILE A 91 -23.43 -2.53 3.18
N CYS A 92 -24.09 -3.30 4.05
CA CYS A 92 -24.09 -3.01 5.50
C CYS A 92 -23.11 -3.85 6.31
N HIS A 93 -22.54 -4.92 5.73
CA HIS A 93 -21.59 -5.85 6.37
C HIS A 93 -22.08 -6.47 7.69
N LYS A 94 -23.38 -6.32 7.99
CA LYS A 94 -24.04 -6.72 9.23
C LYS A 94 -24.93 -7.95 9.04
N THR A 95 -25.69 -7.98 7.95
CA THR A 95 -26.58 -9.12 7.65
C THR A 95 -25.76 -10.28 7.09
N LYS A 96 -25.72 -11.41 7.79
CA LYS A 96 -25.30 -12.71 7.24
C LYS A 96 -26.43 -13.29 6.39
N PHE A 97 -26.11 -13.89 5.25
CA PHE A 97 -27.07 -14.61 4.40
C PHE A 97 -27.03 -16.10 4.71
N ALA A 98 -28.19 -16.73 4.85
CA ALA A 98 -28.29 -18.17 4.66
C ALA A 98 -28.11 -18.54 3.17
N ASP A 99 -27.94 -19.83 2.88
CA ASP A 99 -27.83 -20.33 1.51
C ASP A 99 -29.03 -19.92 0.66
N GLY A 100 -28.75 -19.44 -0.56
CA GLY A 100 -29.79 -18.94 -1.48
C GLY A 100 -30.43 -17.59 -1.09
N CYS A 101 -30.12 -17.02 0.07
CA CYS A 101 -30.69 -15.74 0.52
C CYS A 101 -29.90 -14.52 0.00
N GLY A 102 -30.56 -13.36 -0.09
CA GLY A 102 -29.98 -12.10 -0.56
C GLY A 102 -30.24 -11.81 -2.04
N HIS A 103 -29.90 -10.60 -2.47
CA HIS A 103 -30.16 -10.14 -3.84
C HIS A 103 -28.88 -9.62 -4.49
N LEU A 104 -28.65 -9.99 -5.75
CA LEU A 104 -27.55 -9.45 -6.55
C LEU A 104 -28.00 -8.16 -7.25
N CYS A 105 -27.17 -7.13 -7.21
CA CYS A 105 -27.37 -5.93 -8.00
C CYS A 105 -27.26 -6.24 -9.49
N SER A 106 -28.23 -5.76 -10.28
CA SER A 106 -28.23 -5.93 -11.74
C SER A 106 -27.05 -5.23 -12.43
N TYR A 107 -26.46 -4.20 -11.81
CA TYR A 107 -25.32 -3.45 -12.37
C TYR A 107 -23.97 -4.00 -11.93
N CYS A 108 -23.69 -4.00 -10.62
CA CYS A 108 -22.36 -4.32 -10.07
C CYS A 108 -22.24 -5.74 -9.51
N ARG A 109 -23.32 -6.54 -9.56
CA ARG A 109 -23.41 -7.89 -8.97
C ARG A 109 -23.13 -7.99 -7.46
N THR A 110 -23.02 -6.87 -6.74
CA THR A 110 -22.89 -6.89 -5.27
C THR A 110 -24.12 -7.53 -4.62
N LYS A 111 -23.88 -8.47 -3.69
CA LYS A 111 -24.94 -9.14 -2.92
C LYS A 111 -25.39 -8.28 -1.75
N PHE A 112 -26.67 -7.94 -1.67
CA PHE A 112 -27.24 -7.05 -0.66
C PHE A 112 -28.46 -7.66 0.04
N CYS A 113 -28.73 -7.23 1.28
CA CYS A 113 -29.90 -7.67 2.06
C CYS A 113 -31.13 -6.84 1.74
N ALA A 114 -32.32 -7.32 2.09
CA ALA A 114 -33.59 -6.63 1.78
C ALA A 114 -33.70 -5.19 2.31
N ARG A 115 -32.84 -4.79 3.27
CA ARG A 115 -32.78 -3.41 3.80
C ARG A 115 -31.82 -2.49 3.04
N CYS A 116 -30.91 -3.06 2.26
CA CYS A 116 -29.85 -2.31 1.56
C CYS A 116 -30.15 -2.08 0.07
N GLY A 117 -31.32 -2.51 -0.41
CA GLY A 117 -31.73 -2.30 -1.80
C GLY A 117 -33.18 -2.62 -2.04
N GLY A 118 -33.60 -2.48 -3.29
CA GLY A 118 -34.99 -2.60 -3.70
C GLY A 118 -35.16 -3.25 -5.06
N ARG A 119 -36.42 -3.52 -5.40
CA ARG A 119 -36.87 -3.99 -6.71
C ARG A 119 -37.38 -2.78 -7.50
N VAL A 120 -36.88 -2.59 -8.70
CA VAL A 120 -37.34 -1.55 -9.63
C VAL A 120 -37.97 -2.26 -10.83
N SER A 121 -39.24 -1.98 -11.09
CA SER A 121 -39.95 -2.48 -12.27
C SER A 121 -39.81 -1.45 -13.38
N LEU A 122 -39.16 -1.84 -14.47
CA LEU A 122 -39.09 -1.07 -15.70
C LEU A 122 -40.28 -1.49 -16.57
N ARG A 123 -41.21 -0.57 -16.82
CA ARG A 123 -42.29 -0.75 -17.79
C ARG A 123 -41.79 -0.30 -19.17
N SER A 124 -41.70 -1.26 -20.08
CA SER A 124 -41.48 -1.02 -21.51
C SER A 124 -42.62 -1.66 -22.29
N ASN A 125 -43.01 -1.07 -23.43
CA ASN A 125 -44.29 -1.32 -24.12
C ASN A 125 -44.57 -2.79 -24.57
N ASN A 126 -43.74 -3.78 -24.25
CA ASN A 126 -44.05 -5.20 -24.45
C ASN A 126 -43.41 -6.17 -23.43
N GLU A 127 -42.70 -5.70 -22.38
CA GLU A 127 -42.12 -6.58 -21.35
C GLU A 127 -41.98 -5.86 -20.00
N ASP A 128 -42.41 -6.52 -18.91
CA ASP A 128 -42.15 -6.09 -17.52
C ASP A 128 -40.77 -6.62 -17.07
N LYS A 129 -39.77 -5.74 -16.95
CA LYS A 129 -38.43 -6.11 -16.46
C LYS A 129 -38.25 -5.68 -15.01
N VAL A 130 -37.98 -6.62 -14.12
CA VAL A 130 -37.68 -6.32 -12.71
C VAL A 130 -36.17 -6.36 -12.49
N VAL A 131 -35.57 -5.21 -12.20
CA VAL A 131 -34.16 -5.09 -11.83
C VAL A 131 -33.99 -4.89 -10.33
N ARG A 132 -32.88 -5.34 -9.77
CA ARG A 132 -32.56 -5.22 -8.35
C ARG A 132 -31.36 -4.30 -8.18
N ILE A 133 -31.52 -3.25 -7.38
CA ILE A 133 -30.50 -2.20 -7.23
C ILE A 133 -30.33 -1.92 -5.73
N HIS A 134 -29.08 -1.75 -5.29
CA HIS A 134 -28.81 -1.29 -3.92
C HIS A 134 -29.16 0.19 -3.79
N ALA A 135 -29.71 0.59 -2.64
CA ALA A 135 -30.36 1.88 -2.45
C ALA A 135 -29.37 3.06 -2.33
N PHE A 136 -28.44 3.22 -3.28
CA PHE A 136 -27.65 4.45 -3.40
C PHE A 136 -28.49 5.66 -3.85
N PHE A 137 -29.74 5.44 -4.26
CA PHE A 137 -30.63 6.49 -4.77
C PHE A 137 -31.50 7.20 -3.71
N SER A 138 -31.31 6.94 -2.41
CA SER A 138 -32.10 7.60 -1.35
C SER A 138 -31.36 8.73 -0.62
N MET A 139 -30.23 9.20 -1.17
CA MET A 139 -29.42 10.30 -0.61
C MET A 139 -29.34 11.53 -1.54
N ILE A 140 -30.35 11.74 -2.39
CA ILE A 140 -30.62 13.01 -3.07
C ILE A 140 -32.05 13.41 -2.72
#